data_AF-A0A9X3EVC2-F1
#
_entry.id   AF-A0A9X3EVC2-F1
#
_cell.length_a   1.000
_cell.length_b   1.000
_cell.length_c   1.000
_cell.angle_alpha   90.00
_cell.angle_beta   90.00
_cell.angle_gamma   90.00
#
_symmetry.space_group_name_H-M   'P 1'
#
loop_
_entity.id
_entity.type
_entity.pdbx_description
1 polymer ?
#
loop_
_entity_poly.entity_id
_entity_poly.type
_entity_poly.pdbx_seq_one_letter_code
_entity_poly.pdbx_strand_id
1 'polypeptide(L)'
;MTRDLGEFCARFVAPLLGGGTVHVAAPVRPADFRAMCGALATLRTSEVAALRLQRAQQLVAEPDLHEPGAEELALWVALYNLLVLDHPDRSRVWARQATWRRVESAARYWLLFSRPEGFSAALANHAAVGAFLELSRRDQILSGAEGELRFVGQEIPRRRLRWTVPGALSVREETVNWWSTAHVAEVSALLQDVLWASPVTCLLRPLMAPPGYSPLEGASFLRHRAFARAVCHAWASSRHWIEIGGTVLGSLLFSLTGRPLSGPTPTSGATGAQTAGARPMLALPAPVDSAGPEDVAALVAALIHVHFLRVLELGARLGVAPTSRDRPVQMFLALPLLLPALGDVLGSPLGGAASLGFDAQVERRWIEYIDHLGELIPRSVVENLLATLVPRVVKAET
;
A
#
# COMPACT_ATOMS: atom_id res chain seq x y z
N MET A 1 -16.45 -26.94 16.97
CA MET A 1 -16.96 -25.61 17.37
C MET A 1 -16.72 -24.67 16.22
N THR A 2 -17.79 -24.12 15.67
CA THR A 2 -17.75 -23.08 14.64
C THR A 2 -17.36 -21.76 15.30
N ARG A 3 -16.46 -20.99 14.68
CA ARG A 3 -16.08 -19.68 15.20
C ARG A 3 -17.23 -18.68 15.03
N ASP A 4 -17.54 -17.93 16.08
CA ASP A 4 -18.55 -16.88 16.07
C ASP A 4 -18.01 -15.58 15.44
N LEU A 5 -18.85 -14.87 14.68
CA LEU A 5 -18.48 -13.60 14.04
C LEU A 5 -18.22 -12.50 15.06
N GLY A 6 -19.05 -12.39 16.10
CA GLY A 6 -18.90 -11.39 17.15
C GLY A 6 -17.57 -11.57 17.89
N GLU A 7 -17.23 -12.81 18.27
CA GLU A 7 -15.93 -13.11 18.88
C GLU A 7 -14.76 -12.78 17.95
N PHE A 8 -14.85 -13.15 16.66
CA PHE A 8 -13.82 -12.84 15.67
C PHE A 8 -13.61 -11.32 15.53
N CYS A 9 -14.69 -10.56 15.44
CA CYS A 9 -14.64 -9.10 15.36
C CYS A 9 -14.05 -8.48 16.61
N ALA A 10 -14.50 -8.88 17.81
CA ALA A 10 -14.02 -8.33 19.07
C ALA A 10 -12.53 -8.61 19.33
N ARG A 11 -12.03 -9.78 18.93
CA ARG A 11 -10.65 -10.22 19.22
C ARG A 11 -9.64 -9.85 18.14
N PHE A 12 -10.09 -9.59 16.92
CA PHE A 12 -9.21 -9.33 15.78
C PHE A 12 -9.59 -8.07 14.99
N VAL A 13 -10.79 -8.00 14.41
CA VAL A 13 -11.14 -6.92 13.47
C VAL A 13 -11.20 -5.55 14.15
N ALA A 14 -11.93 -5.43 15.27
CA ALA A 14 -12.04 -4.16 15.99
C ALA A 14 -10.67 -3.71 16.55
N PRO A 15 -9.86 -4.56 17.22
CA PRO A 15 -8.51 -4.17 17.63
C PRO A 15 -7.60 -3.79 16.46
N LEU A 16 -7.68 -4.51 15.32
CA LEU A 16 -6.90 -4.17 14.13
C LEU A 16 -7.24 -2.75 13.65
N LEU A 17 -8.52 -2.45 13.45
CA LEU A 17 -8.96 -1.14 12.96
C LEU A 17 -8.76 -0.04 14.01
N GLY A 18 -9.00 -0.32 15.29
CA GLY A 18 -8.91 0.65 16.38
C GLY A 18 -7.50 0.86 16.96
N GLY A 19 -6.49 0.08 16.54
CA GLY A 19 -5.14 0.16 17.09
C GLY A 19 -4.98 -0.52 18.46
N GLY A 20 -5.85 -1.49 18.78
CA GLY A 20 -5.80 -2.31 19.99
C GLY A 20 -4.95 -3.58 19.86
N THR A 21 -4.97 -4.41 20.90
CA THR A 21 -4.26 -5.70 20.90
C THR A 21 -5.03 -6.75 20.11
N VAL A 22 -4.42 -7.25 19.02
CA VAL A 22 -4.98 -8.36 18.24
C VAL A 22 -4.65 -9.70 18.89
N HIS A 23 -5.63 -10.60 18.95
CA HIS A 23 -5.45 -11.95 19.47
C HIS A 23 -5.47 -12.98 18.35
N VAL A 24 -4.34 -13.68 18.18
CA VAL A 24 -4.17 -14.74 17.18
C VAL A 24 -4.29 -16.10 17.87
N ALA A 25 -5.12 -16.98 17.30
CA ALA A 25 -5.39 -18.32 17.81
C ALA A 25 -5.48 -19.32 16.64
N ALA A 26 -6.39 -20.31 16.70
CA ALA A 26 -6.56 -21.27 15.61
C ALA A 26 -6.93 -20.56 14.27
N PRO A 27 -6.51 -21.12 13.12
CA PRO A 27 -6.86 -20.56 11.82
C PRO A 27 -8.38 -20.67 11.58
N VAL A 28 -8.94 -19.68 10.89
CA VAL A 28 -10.33 -19.74 10.43
C VAL A 28 -10.42 -20.73 9.28
N ARG A 29 -11.38 -21.66 9.36
CA ARG A 29 -11.62 -22.69 8.34
C ARG A 29 -12.74 -22.25 7.38
N PRO A 30 -12.85 -22.85 6.18
CA PRO A 30 -13.94 -22.56 5.25
C PRO A 30 -15.36 -22.77 5.82
N ALA A 31 -15.53 -23.70 6.76
CA ALA A 31 -16.81 -23.88 7.44
C ALA A 31 -17.14 -22.71 8.38
N ASP A 32 -16.15 -22.20 9.11
CA ASP A 32 -16.31 -21.06 10.00
C ASP A 32 -16.60 -19.79 9.20
N PHE A 33 -15.88 -19.58 8.09
CA PHE A 33 -16.13 -18.47 7.16
C PHE A 33 -17.58 -18.46 6.67
N ARG A 34 -18.11 -19.60 6.19
CA ARG A 34 -19.50 -19.70 5.74
C ARG A 34 -20.51 -19.40 6.86
N ALA A 35 -20.24 -19.85 8.08
CA ALA A 35 -21.08 -19.54 9.23
C ALA A 35 -21.07 -18.03 9.55
N MET A 36 -19.88 -17.40 9.53
CA MET A 36 -19.72 -15.97 9.74
C MET A 36 -20.42 -15.13 8.65
N CYS A 37 -20.38 -15.56 7.38
CA CYS A 37 -21.12 -14.88 6.31
C CYS A 37 -22.62 -14.78 6.60
N GLY A 38 -23.22 -15.83 7.18
CA GLY A 38 -24.62 -15.84 7.57
C GLY A 38 -24.98 -14.85 8.69
N ALA A 39 -23.98 -14.31 9.39
CA ALA A 39 -24.15 -13.38 10.51
C ALA A 39 -23.76 -11.93 10.19
N LEU A 40 -23.34 -11.60 8.95
CA LEU A 40 -22.82 -10.27 8.58
C LEU A 40 -23.79 -9.11 8.88
N ALA A 41 -25.10 -9.34 8.75
CA ALA A 41 -26.12 -8.33 9.06
C ALA A 41 -26.05 -7.81 10.53
N THR A 42 -25.44 -8.58 11.43
CA THR A 42 -25.22 -8.16 12.83
C THR A 42 -24.19 -7.04 12.96
N LEU A 43 -23.37 -6.80 11.94
CA LEU A 43 -22.30 -5.79 11.97
C LEU A 43 -22.78 -4.37 11.67
N ARG A 44 -24.01 -4.17 11.19
CA ARG A 44 -24.54 -2.87 10.73
C ARG A 44 -24.38 -1.74 11.73
N THR A 45 -24.62 -2.03 13.01
CA THR A 45 -24.55 -1.06 14.12
C THR A 45 -23.43 -1.40 15.11
N SER A 46 -22.45 -2.20 14.67
CA SER A 46 -21.35 -2.65 15.51
C SER A 46 -20.23 -1.61 15.62
N GLU A 47 -19.37 -1.77 16.63
CA GLU A 47 -18.12 -1.02 16.76
C GLU A 47 -17.24 -1.14 15.51
N VAL A 48 -17.24 -2.29 14.84
CA VAL A 48 -16.49 -2.51 13.59
C VAL A 48 -16.97 -1.56 12.50
N ALA A 49 -18.27 -1.30 12.36
CA ALA A 49 -18.78 -0.36 11.36
C ALA A 49 -18.29 1.07 11.61
N ALA A 50 -18.29 1.51 12.88
CA ALA A 50 -17.77 2.82 13.27
C ALA A 50 -16.24 2.93 13.01
N LEU A 51 -15.46 1.90 13.36
CA LEU A 51 -14.02 1.89 13.15
C LEU A 51 -13.64 1.85 11.65
N ARG A 52 -14.39 1.11 10.82
CA ARG A 52 -14.25 1.12 9.36
C ARG A 52 -14.43 2.53 8.80
N LEU A 53 -15.51 3.19 9.21
CA LEU A 53 -15.81 4.56 8.80
C LEU A 53 -14.72 5.54 9.23
N GLN A 54 -14.29 5.47 10.50
CA GLN A 54 -13.25 6.33 11.05
C GLN A 54 -11.92 6.18 10.29
N ARG A 55 -11.53 4.94 9.94
CA ARG A 55 -10.32 4.69 9.15
C ARG A 55 -10.43 5.24 7.74
N ALA A 56 -11.56 5.05 7.05
CA ALA A 56 -11.77 5.65 5.73
C ALA A 56 -11.79 7.18 5.76
N GLN A 57 -12.30 7.78 6.85
CA GLN A 57 -12.31 9.22 7.10
C GLN A 57 -10.90 9.84 7.22
N GLN A 58 -9.87 9.04 7.48
CA GLN A 58 -8.47 9.50 7.43
C GLN A 58 -8.02 9.87 6.01
N LEU A 59 -8.69 9.34 4.98
CA LEU A 59 -8.39 9.64 3.57
C LEU A 59 -9.43 10.53 2.91
N VAL A 60 -10.71 10.27 3.14
CA VAL A 60 -11.84 10.96 2.49
C VAL A 60 -12.83 11.39 3.56
N ALA A 61 -13.12 12.70 3.65
CA ALA A 61 -13.94 13.26 4.73
C ALA A 61 -15.33 12.61 4.87
N GLU A 62 -15.98 12.32 3.74
CA GLU A 62 -17.30 11.69 3.67
C GLU A 62 -17.20 10.41 2.82
N PRO A 63 -16.72 9.30 3.40
CA PRO A 63 -16.54 8.07 2.64
C PRO A 63 -17.89 7.34 2.53
N ASP A 64 -18.25 6.97 1.30
CA ASP A 64 -19.44 6.16 1.02
C ASP A 64 -19.10 4.67 1.22
N LEU A 65 -19.06 4.22 2.49
CA LEU A 65 -18.80 2.82 2.82
C LEU A 65 -20.11 2.05 2.96
N HIS A 66 -20.26 1.01 2.16
CA HIS A 66 -21.34 0.04 2.31
C HIS A 66 -21.13 -0.85 3.54
N GLU A 67 -22.19 -1.56 3.94
CA GLU A 67 -22.13 -2.60 4.96
C GLU A 67 -21.12 -3.69 4.57
N PRO A 68 -20.42 -4.31 5.54
CA PRO A 68 -19.40 -5.30 5.22
C PRO A 68 -20.00 -6.54 4.56
N GLY A 69 -19.52 -6.83 3.35
CA GLY A 69 -19.89 -7.99 2.55
C GLY A 69 -19.05 -9.23 2.83
N ALA A 70 -19.29 -10.29 2.05
CA ALA A 70 -18.52 -11.53 2.16
C ALA A 70 -17.07 -11.35 1.70
N GLU A 71 -16.83 -10.47 0.73
CA GLU A 71 -15.54 -10.12 0.15
C GLU A 71 -14.65 -9.44 1.18
N GLU A 72 -15.21 -8.49 1.95
CA GLU A 72 -14.48 -7.80 3.01
C GLU A 72 -14.22 -8.72 4.21
N LEU A 73 -15.19 -9.56 4.59
CA LEU A 73 -14.95 -10.60 5.59
C LEU A 73 -13.83 -11.56 5.15
N ALA A 74 -13.79 -11.92 3.86
CA ALA A 74 -12.74 -12.77 3.31
C ALA A 74 -11.36 -12.12 3.44
N LEU A 75 -11.25 -10.81 3.20
CA LEU A 75 -10.04 -10.05 3.45
C LEU A 75 -9.63 -10.14 4.92
N TRP A 76 -10.53 -9.82 5.86
CA TRP A 76 -10.22 -9.87 7.30
C TRP A 76 -9.76 -11.26 7.74
N VAL A 77 -10.44 -12.30 7.27
CA VAL A 77 -10.11 -13.68 7.57
C VAL A 77 -8.76 -14.07 6.96
N ALA A 78 -8.44 -13.62 5.74
CA ALA A 78 -7.14 -13.84 5.14
C ALA A 78 -6.03 -13.17 5.96
N LEU A 79 -6.16 -11.89 6.29
CA LEU A 79 -5.22 -11.15 7.13
C LEU A 79 -4.98 -11.85 8.48
N TYR A 80 -6.05 -12.30 9.13
CA TYR A 80 -5.95 -13.10 10.36
C TYR A 80 -5.15 -14.38 10.14
N ASN A 81 -5.46 -15.14 9.08
CA ASN A 81 -4.78 -16.41 8.81
C ASN A 81 -3.30 -16.22 8.43
N LEU A 82 -2.91 -15.08 7.85
CA LEU A 82 -1.50 -14.73 7.66
C LEU A 82 -0.76 -14.66 8.99
N LEU A 83 -1.34 -13.99 10.01
CA LEU A 83 -0.75 -13.95 11.35
C LEU A 83 -0.67 -15.33 12.00
N VAL A 84 -1.66 -16.20 11.75
CA VAL A 84 -1.63 -17.59 12.25
C VAL A 84 -0.50 -18.39 11.58
N LEU A 85 -0.30 -18.20 10.27
CA LEU A 85 0.78 -18.87 9.51
C LEU A 85 2.18 -18.42 9.95
N ASP A 86 2.30 -17.21 10.50
CA ASP A 86 3.55 -16.63 10.99
C ASP A 86 3.75 -16.82 12.51
N HIS A 87 2.81 -17.48 13.18
CA HIS A 87 2.86 -17.63 14.64
C HIS A 87 4.09 -18.46 15.10
N PRO A 88 4.85 -18.04 16.12
CA PRO A 88 6.09 -18.72 16.53
C PRO A 88 5.87 -20.17 16.98
N ASP A 89 4.73 -20.47 17.59
CA ASP A 89 4.37 -21.84 18.00
C ASP A 89 3.73 -22.69 16.87
N ARG A 90 3.80 -22.26 15.60
CA ARG A 90 3.24 -22.99 14.45
C ARG A 90 3.67 -24.47 14.45
N SER A 91 4.94 -24.75 14.70
CA SER A 91 5.51 -26.10 14.73
C SER A 91 5.03 -26.93 15.92
N ARG A 92 4.75 -26.29 17.05
CA ARG A 92 4.40 -26.92 18.32
C ARG A 92 2.91 -27.25 18.44
N VAL A 93 2.04 -26.34 17.99
CA VAL A 93 0.60 -26.44 18.22
C VAL A 93 -0.09 -27.25 17.12
N TRP A 94 0.43 -27.24 15.88
CA TRP A 94 -0.21 -27.90 14.74
C TRP A 94 0.81 -28.57 13.81
N ALA A 95 1.24 -29.77 14.19
CA ALA A 95 2.40 -30.45 13.57
C ALA A 95 2.24 -30.90 12.10
N ARG A 96 1.02 -30.95 11.55
CA ARG A 96 0.79 -31.55 10.21
C ARG A 96 0.94 -30.52 9.09
N GLN A 97 1.98 -30.63 8.28
CA GLN A 97 2.25 -29.77 7.11
C GLN A 97 1.06 -29.63 6.15
N ALA A 98 0.28 -30.70 5.94
CA ALA A 98 -0.91 -30.68 5.09
C ALA A 98 -1.98 -29.68 5.57
N THR A 99 -2.09 -29.46 6.88
CA THR A 99 -3.03 -28.48 7.44
C THR A 99 -2.62 -27.07 7.06
N TRP A 100 -1.32 -26.77 7.13
CA TRP A 100 -0.79 -25.44 6.82
C TRP A 100 -0.91 -25.08 5.35
N ARG A 101 -0.65 -26.04 4.46
CA ARG A 101 -0.91 -25.84 3.01
C ARG A 101 -2.37 -25.50 2.73
N ARG A 102 -3.32 -26.12 3.45
CA ARG A 102 -4.75 -25.78 3.32
C ARG A 102 -5.08 -24.39 3.83
N VAL A 103 -4.47 -23.97 4.94
CA VAL A 103 -4.64 -22.60 5.48
C VAL A 103 -4.07 -21.57 4.51
N GLU A 104 -2.88 -21.82 3.96
CA GLU A 104 -2.25 -20.98 2.95
C GLU A 104 -3.10 -20.89 1.68
N SER A 105 -3.56 -22.03 1.14
CA SER A 105 -4.45 -22.03 -0.05
C SER A 105 -5.77 -21.32 0.21
N ALA A 106 -6.34 -21.45 1.41
CA ALA A 106 -7.57 -20.75 1.78
C ALA A 106 -7.32 -19.23 1.90
N ALA A 107 -6.23 -18.81 2.53
CA ALA A 107 -5.85 -17.39 2.61
C ALA A 107 -5.65 -16.78 1.22
N ARG A 108 -4.92 -17.47 0.33
CA ARG A 108 -4.74 -17.05 -1.06
C ARG A 108 -6.06 -16.92 -1.81
N TYR A 109 -6.96 -17.90 -1.67
CA TYR A 109 -8.29 -17.86 -2.26
C TYR A 109 -9.10 -16.67 -1.77
N TRP A 110 -9.10 -16.41 -0.46
CA TRP A 110 -9.84 -15.29 0.12
C TRP A 110 -9.27 -13.92 -0.25
N LEU A 111 -7.94 -13.78 -0.40
CA LEU A 111 -7.34 -12.56 -0.93
C LEU A 111 -7.78 -12.30 -2.38
N LEU A 112 -7.80 -13.34 -3.21
CA LEU A 112 -8.29 -13.22 -4.59
C LEU A 112 -9.78 -12.86 -4.63
N PHE A 113 -10.59 -13.47 -3.77
CA PHE A 113 -12.02 -13.20 -3.66
C PHE A 113 -12.31 -11.77 -3.15
N SER A 114 -11.42 -11.20 -2.35
CA SER A 114 -11.58 -9.85 -1.79
C SER A 114 -11.26 -8.69 -2.73
N ARG A 115 -10.99 -8.95 -4.02
CA ARG A 115 -10.66 -7.89 -4.98
C ARG A 115 -11.83 -6.89 -5.12
N PRO A 116 -11.58 -5.57 -4.99
CA PRO A 116 -12.65 -4.59 -4.99
C PRO A 116 -13.17 -4.31 -6.40
N GLU A 117 -14.49 -4.24 -6.58
CA GLU A 117 -15.13 -3.91 -7.86
C GLU A 117 -15.28 -2.38 -8.09
N GLY A 118 -15.06 -1.56 -7.06
CA GLY A 118 -15.22 -0.10 -7.13
C GLY A 118 -14.56 0.64 -5.98
N PHE A 119 -14.63 1.97 -6.01
CA PHE A 119 -13.91 2.83 -5.08
C PHE A 119 -14.29 2.60 -3.61
N SER A 120 -15.59 2.47 -3.31
CA SER A 120 -16.10 2.19 -1.95
C SER A 120 -15.48 0.91 -1.37
N ALA A 121 -15.51 -0.18 -2.13
CA ALA A 121 -14.92 -1.45 -1.72
C ALA A 121 -13.38 -1.36 -1.61
N ALA A 122 -12.73 -0.64 -2.53
CA ALA A 122 -11.28 -0.44 -2.47
C ALA A 122 -10.85 0.38 -1.24
N LEU A 123 -11.67 1.36 -0.83
CA LEU A 123 -11.45 2.14 0.37
C LEU A 123 -11.67 1.30 1.64
N ALA A 124 -12.68 0.42 1.66
CA ALA A 124 -12.90 -0.53 2.76
C ALA A 124 -11.72 -1.51 2.90
N ASN A 125 -11.22 -2.05 1.78
CA ASN A 125 -10.02 -2.89 1.77
C ASN A 125 -8.81 -2.14 2.30
N HIS A 126 -8.63 -0.88 1.90
CA HIS A 126 -7.56 -0.04 2.44
C HIS A 126 -7.69 0.19 3.94
N ALA A 127 -8.88 0.38 4.49
CA ALA A 127 -9.06 0.55 5.94
C ALA A 127 -8.48 -0.64 6.72
N ALA A 128 -8.71 -1.87 6.24
CA ALA A 128 -8.17 -3.08 6.85
C ALA A 128 -6.67 -3.28 6.53
N VAL A 129 -6.27 -3.19 5.25
CA VAL A 129 -4.87 -3.42 4.83
C VAL A 129 -3.94 -2.34 5.38
N GLY A 130 -4.33 -1.07 5.34
CA GLY A 130 -3.58 0.04 5.92
C GLY A 130 -3.33 -0.16 7.41
N ALA A 131 -4.36 -0.53 8.17
CA ALA A 131 -4.21 -0.88 9.59
C ALA A 131 -3.31 -2.12 9.79
N PHE A 132 -3.37 -3.10 8.89
CA PHE A 132 -2.50 -4.27 8.92
C PHE A 132 -1.03 -3.95 8.66
N LEU A 133 -0.72 -2.99 7.79
CA LEU A 133 0.66 -2.49 7.56
C LEU A 133 1.24 -1.79 8.80
N GLU A 134 0.37 -1.24 9.66
CA GLU A 134 0.75 -0.55 10.90
C GLU A 134 0.91 -1.51 12.09
N LEU A 135 0.54 -2.78 11.91
CA LEU A 135 0.58 -3.77 12.97
C LEU A 135 2.00 -3.90 13.53
N SER A 136 2.10 -3.77 14.84
CA SER A 136 3.36 -3.92 15.57
C SER A 136 3.29 -5.09 16.53
N ARG A 137 4.35 -5.89 16.55
CA ARG A 137 4.55 -7.01 17.46
C ARG A 137 5.35 -6.55 18.67
N ARG A 138 4.87 -6.88 19.87
CA ARG A 138 5.59 -6.66 21.12
C ARG A 138 6.28 -7.96 21.54
N ASP A 139 7.60 -7.95 21.52
CA ASP A 139 8.43 -9.06 21.98
C ASP A 139 8.94 -8.76 23.39
N GLN A 140 8.92 -9.77 24.27
CA GLN A 140 9.54 -9.66 25.59
C GLN A 140 10.83 -10.48 25.62
N ILE A 141 11.92 -9.88 26.09
CA ILE A 141 13.22 -10.52 26.24
C ILE A 141 13.51 -10.65 27.71
N LEU A 142 13.75 -11.88 28.14
CA LEU A 142 14.14 -12.22 29.48
C LEU A 142 15.63 -12.55 29.50
N SER A 143 16.45 -11.67 30.07
CA SER A 143 17.90 -11.90 30.20
C SER A 143 18.22 -12.33 31.63
N GLY A 144 19.06 -13.36 31.77
CA GLY A 144 19.54 -13.88 33.05
C GLY A 144 20.92 -14.51 32.93
N ALA A 145 21.38 -15.17 34.00
CA ALA A 145 22.70 -15.81 34.04
C ALA A 145 22.89 -16.90 32.95
N GLU A 146 21.81 -17.55 32.52
CA GLU A 146 21.83 -18.61 31.50
C GLU A 146 21.71 -18.09 30.06
N GLY A 147 21.62 -16.77 29.87
CA GLY A 147 21.48 -16.11 28.57
C GLY A 147 20.13 -15.41 28.38
N GLU A 148 19.78 -15.14 27.12
CA GLU A 148 18.56 -14.42 26.73
C GLU A 148 17.49 -15.37 26.17
N LEU A 149 16.26 -15.21 26.67
CA LEU A 149 15.08 -15.91 26.18
C LEU A 149 14.11 -14.91 25.58
N ARG A 150 13.81 -15.05 24.29
CA ARG A 150 12.88 -14.17 23.56
C ARG A 150 11.49 -14.79 23.47
N PHE A 151 10.48 -14.02 23.86
CA PHE A 151 9.07 -14.32 23.75
C PHE A 151 8.48 -13.45 22.65
N VAL A 152 8.37 -14.04 21.45
CA VAL A 152 7.98 -13.33 20.22
C VAL A 152 6.46 -13.13 20.21
N GLY A 153 6.00 -11.88 20.34
CA GLY A 153 4.56 -11.58 20.41
C GLY A 153 3.83 -12.20 21.61
N GLN A 154 4.56 -12.62 22.66
CA GLN A 154 4.02 -13.35 23.80
C GLN A 154 4.48 -12.72 25.11
N GLU A 155 3.59 -12.76 26.12
CA GLU A 155 3.96 -12.40 27.49
C GLU A 155 4.82 -13.49 28.14
N ILE A 156 5.78 -13.08 28.95
CA ILE A 156 6.59 -13.99 29.76
C ILE A 156 5.66 -14.74 30.74
N PRO A 157 5.66 -16.09 30.73
CA PRO A 157 4.84 -16.85 31.68
C PRO A 157 5.20 -16.50 33.12
N ARG A 158 4.21 -16.11 33.94
CA ARG A 158 4.40 -15.72 35.35
C ARG A 158 5.23 -16.72 36.16
N ARG A 159 5.13 -18.02 35.83
CA ARG A 159 5.94 -19.07 36.47
C ARG A 159 7.45 -18.86 36.30
N ARG A 160 7.92 -18.28 35.20
CA ARG A 160 9.37 -18.03 34.98
C ARG A 160 9.88 -16.84 35.81
N LEU A 161 9.00 -15.95 36.24
CA LEU A 161 9.33 -14.79 37.08
C LEU A 161 9.30 -15.12 38.58
N ARG A 162 8.65 -16.22 38.98
CA ARG A 162 8.42 -16.58 40.40
C ARG A 162 9.61 -17.22 41.10
N TRP A 163 10.55 -17.82 40.38
CA TRP A 163 11.61 -18.66 40.95
C TRP A 163 12.98 -17.97 41.02
N THR A 164 13.02 -16.67 40.77
CA THR A 164 14.28 -15.92 40.64
C THR A 164 14.48 -14.92 41.74
N VAL A 165 15.73 -14.79 42.18
CA VAL A 165 16.18 -13.78 43.13
C VAL A 165 15.87 -12.38 42.56
N PRO A 166 15.33 -11.44 43.37
CA PRO A 166 15.14 -10.06 42.93
C PRO A 166 16.43 -9.48 42.34
N GLY A 167 16.38 -8.98 41.11
CA GLY A 167 17.53 -8.43 40.39
C GLY A 167 18.34 -9.41 39.53
N ALA A 168 18.05 -10.72 39.57
CA ALA A 168 18.77 -11.72 38.75
C ALA A 168 18.28 -11.82 37.29
N LEU A 169 17.14 -11.19 36.97
CA LEU A 169 16.55 -11.16 35.63
C LEU A 169 16.26 -9.72 35.22
N SER A 170 16.55 -9.38 33.97
CA SER A 170 16.08 -8.16 33.34
C SER A 170 15.04 -8.50 32.27
N VAL A 171 13.91 -7.79 32.28
CA VAL A 171 12.89 -7.87 31.23
C VAL A 171 13.02 -6.64 30.35
N ARG A 172 13.26 -6.85 29.06
CA ARG A 172 13.23 -5.80 28.02
C ARG A 172 12.05 -6.04 27.10
N GLU A 173 11.37 -4.96 26.72
CA GLU A 173 10.34 -5.01 25.69
C GLU A 173 10.87 -4.42 24.39
N GLU A 174 10.61 -5.10 23.28
CA GLU A 174 10.92 -4.61 21.94
C GLU A 174 9.63 -4.53 21.12
N THR A 175 9.38 -3.37 20.52
CA THR A 175 8.27 -3.20 19.57
C THR A 175 8.83 -3.21 18.16
N VAL A 176 8.31 -4.11 17.33
CA VAL A 176 8.76 -4.29 15.95
C VAL A 176 7.56 -4.19 15.02
N ASN A 177 7.63 -3.39 13.95
CA ASN A 177 6.58 -3.41 12.93
C ASN A 177 6.55 -4.80 12.28
N TRP A 178 5.43 -5.51 12.41
CA TRP A 178 5.31 -6.91 12.00
C TRP A 178 5.57 -7.07 10.51
N TRP A 179 4.97 -6.20 9.67
CA TRP A 179 5.10 -6.23 8.22
C TRP A 179 6.55 -6.14 7.72
N SER A 180 7.38 -5.37 8.43
CA SER A 180 8.78 -5.14 8.05
C SER A 180 9.75 -6.25 8.50
N THR A 181 9.26 -7.25 9.22
CA THR A 181 10.12 -8.33 9.71
C THR A 181 10.37 -9.41 8.68
N ALA A 182 11.36 -10.26 8.93
CA ALA A 182 11.55 -11.46 8.14
C ALA A 182 10.46 -12.49 8.48
N HIS A 183 9.69 -12.89 7.47
CA HIS A 183 8.66 -13.90 7.56
C HIS A 183 9.07 -15.21 6.90
N VAL A 184 8.35 -16.28 7.22
CA VAL A 184 8.44 -17.54 6.48
C VAL A 184 8.00 -17.36 5.02
N ALA A 185 8.58 -18.13 4.10
CA ALA A 185 8.40 -17.95 2.66
C ALA A 185 6.93 -17.92 2.21
N GLU A 186 6.08 -18.75 2.81
CA GLU A 186 4.65 -18.79 2.49
C GLU A 186 3.93 -17.49 2.86
N VAL A 187 4.29 -16.89 4.00
CA VAL A 187 3.73 -15.61 4.45
C VAL A 187 4.25 -14.48 3.57
N SER A 188 5.55 -14.44 3.28
CA SER A 188 6.15 -13.43 2.39
C SER A 188 5.47 -13.38 1.02
N ALA A 189 5.11 -14.53 0.45
CA ALA A 189 4.35 -14.58 -0.80
C ALA A 189 2.93 -14.04 -0.65
N LEU A 190 2.24 -14.39 0.44
CA LEU A 190 0.88 -13.89 0.71
C LEU A 190 0.85 -12.39 1.00
N LEU A 191 1.90 -11.79 1.55
CA LEU A 191 1.97 -10.33 1.75
C LEU A 191 1.86 -9.57 0.42
N GLN A 192 2.42 -10.11 -0.67
CA GLN A 192 2.22 -9.53 -2.00
C GLN A 192 0.75 -9.62 -2.42
N ASP A 193 0.09 -10.75 -2.19
CA ASP A 193 -1.34 -10.93 -2.47
C ASP A 193 -2.23 -9.99 -1.64
N VAL A 194 -1.83 -9.64 -0.41
CA VAL A 194 -2.53 -8.63 0.40
C VAL A 194 -2.53 -7.26 -0.28
N LEU A 195 -1.40 -6.87 -0.87
CA LEU A 195 -1.30 -5.59 -1.56
C LEU A 195 -2.12 -5.59 -2.86
N TRP A 196 -2.16 -6.72 -3.57
CA TRP A 196 -3.06 -6.92 -4.71
C TRP A 196 -4.55 -6.79 -4.37
N ALA A 197 -4.94 -7.06 -3.12
CA ALA A 197 -6.30 -6.86 -2.65
C ALA A 197 -6.62 -5.38 -2.32
N SER A 198 -5.63 -4.49 -2.26
CA SER A 198 -5.81 -3.08 -1.89
C SER A 198 -5.09 -2.12 -2.85
N PRO A 199 -5.66 -1.87 -4.05
CA PRO A 199 -5.13 -0.90 -5.01
C PRO A 199 -4.99 0.51 -4.42
N VAL A 200 -5.89 0.91 -3.50
CA VAL A 200 -5.78 2.19 -2.77
C VAL A 200 -4.52 2.24 -1.91
N THR A 201 -4.16 1.15 -1.21
CA THR A 201 -2.90 1.08 -0.47
C THR A 201 -1.69 1.18 -1.39
N CYS A 202 -1.70 0.50 -2.54
CA CYS A 202 -0.62 0.57 -3.52
C CYS A 202 -0.46 1.99 -4.10
N LEU A 203 -1.55 2.71 -4.36
CA LEU A 203 -1.48 4.11 -4.77
C LEU A 203 -0.93 5.01 -3.67
N LEU A 204 -1.32 4.82 -2.41
CA LEU A 204 -0.83 5.64 -1.29
C LEU A 204 0.63 5.32 -0.91
N ARG A 205 1.08 4.09 -1.14
CA ARG A 205 2.42 3.59 -0.80
C ARG A 205 3.05 2.86 -1.99
N PRO A 206 3.38 3.57 -3.08
CA PRO A 206 3.80 2.93 -4.33
C PRO A 206 5.13 2.18 -4.22
N LEU A 207 6.02 2.59 -3.29
CA LEU A 207 7.26 1.86 -3.00
C LEU A 207 7.03 0.49 -2.35
N MET A 208 5.83 0.23 -1.84
CA MET A 208 5.43 -1.06 -1.29
C MET A 208 4.65 -1.92 -2.30
N ALA A 209 4.29 -1.38 -3.47
CA ALA A 209 3.45 -2.09 -4.43
C ALA A 209 4.11 -3.42 -4.87
N PRO A 210 3.32 -4.49 -5.08
CA PRO A 210 3.88 -5.78 -5.42
C PRO A 210 4.50 -5.77 -6.83
N PRO A 211 5.47 -6.66 -7.11
CA PRO A 211 6.05 -6.75 -8.45
C PRO A 211 4.98 -6.96 -9.52
N GLY A 212 5.06 -6.17 -10.59
CA GLY A 212 4.09 -6.23 -11.70
C GLY A 212 2.80 -5.43 -11.47
N TYR A 213 2.64 -4.75 -10.33
CA TYR A 213 1.50 -3.87 -10.08
C TYR A 213 1.44 -2.72 -11.08
N SER A 214 0.28 -2.56 -11.71
CA SER A 214 0.00 -1.42 -12.57
C SER A 214 -0.72 -0.33 -11.77
N PRO A 215 -0.23 0.92 -11.75
CA PRO A 215 -0.95 2.02 -11.09
C PRO A 215 -2.32 2.31 -11.76
N LEU A 216 -2.54 1.78 -12.98
CA LEU A 216 -3.82 1.85 -13.67
C LEU A 216 -4.94 1.07 -12.95
N GLU A 217 -4.60 0.09 -12.11
CA GLU A 217 -5.59 -0.68 -11.33
C GLU A 217 -6.37 0.17 -10.33
N GLY A 218 -5.79 1.27 -9.87
CA GLY A 218 -6.45 2.24 -9.00
C GLY A 218 -6.66 3.61 -9.64
N ALA A 219 -6.24 3.83 -10.88
CA ALA A 219 -6.21 5.15 -11.50
C ALA A 219 -7.61 5.76 -11.63
N SER A 220 -8.63 4.94 -11.90
CA SER A 220 -10.03 5.39 -11.96
C SER A 220 -10.52 6.01 -10.65
N PHE A 221 -9.93 5.63 -9.51
CA PHE A 221 -10.24 6.20 -8.19
C PHE A 221 -9.74 7.64 -8.04
N LEU A 222 -8.70 8.03 -8.77
CA LEU A 222 -8.17 9.40 -8.78
C LEU A 222 -9.15 10.40 -9.40
N ARG A 223 -10.25 9.94 -10.03
CA ARG A 223 -11.36 10.81 -10.43
C ARG A 223 -12.17 11.31 -9.23
N HIS A 224 -12.10 10.64 -8.08
CA HIS A 224 -12.67 11.14 -6.84
C HIS A 224 -11.76 12.24 -6.27
N ARG A 225 -12.16 13.50 -6.40
CA ARG A 225 -11.38 14.69 -6.01
C ARG A 225 -10.78 14.59 -4.60
N ALA A 226 -11.53 14.13 -3.61
CA ALA A 226 -11.05 13.99 -2.24
C ALA A 226 -9.91 12.97 -2.13
N PHE A 227 -10.03 11.84 -2.83
CA PHE A 227 -9.00 10.80 -2.85
C PHE A 227 -7.77 11.23 -3.64
N ALA A 228 -7.95 11.86 -4.80
CA ALA A 228 -6.85 12.41 -5.59
C ALA A 228 -5.98 13.36 -4.77
N ARG A 229 -6.61 14.24 -3.98
CA ARG A 229 -5.92 15.12 -3.04
C ARG A 229 -5.15 14.33 -1.99
N ALA A 230 -5.78 13.34 -1.36
CA ALA A 230 -5.11 12.50 -0.36
C ALA A 230 -3.85 11.81 -0.94
N VAL A 231 -3.95 11.25 -2.15
CA VAL A 231 -2.82 10.64 -2.86
C VAL A 231 -1.72 11.65 -3.17
N CYS A 232 -2.07 12.80 -3.77
CA CYS A 232 -1.09 13.83 -4.11
C CYS A 232 -0.38 14.37 -2.85
N HIS A 233 -1.10 14.58 -1.75
CA HIS A 233 -0.51 14.98 -0.48
C HIS A 233 0.36 13.89 0.14
N ALA A 234 -0.04 12.62 0.07
CA ALA A 234 0.78 11.49 0.54
C ALA A 234 2.10 11.40 -0.23
N TRP A 235 2.07 11.56 -1.55
CA TRP A 235 3.27 11.56 -2.39
C TRP A 235 4.14 12.78 -2.13
N ALA A 236 3.54 13.98 -2.10
CA ALA A 236 4.27 15.24 -1.95
C ALA A 236 4.88 15.42 -0.55
N SER A 237 4.22 14.93 0.51
CA SER A 237 4.73 15.03 1.89
C SER A 237 5.89 14.07 2.19
N SER A 238 6.10 13.07 1.34
CA SER A 238 7.21 12.14 1.51
C SER A 238 8.55 12.79 1.14
N ARG A 239 9.57 12.55 1.97
CA ARG A 239 10.96 12.89 1.64
C ARG A 239 11.46 12.18 0.36
N HIS A 240 10.78 11.10 -0.04
CA HIS A 240 11.07 10.30 -1.22
C HIS A 240 10.14 10.63 -2.41
N TRP A 241 9.52 11.82 -2.46
CA TRP A 241 8.51 12.15 -3.49
C TRP A 241 9.01 11.96 -4.94
N ILE A 242 10.30 12.19 -5.21
CA ILE A 242 10.92 11.98 -6.53
C ILE A 242 10.99 10.50 -6.87
N GLU A 243 11.44 9.67 -5.93
CA GLU A 243 11.52 8.22 -6.08
C GLU A 243 10.12 7.63 -6.26
N ILE A 244 9.15 8.09 -5.45
CA ILE A 244 7.73 7.74 -5.58
C ILE A 244 7.20 8.08 -6.97
N GLY A 245 7.39 9.33 -7.43
CA GLY A 245 6.92 9.77 -8.74
C GLY A 245 7.58 8.98 -9.88
N GLY A 246 8.88 8.71 -9.76
CA GLY A 246 9.61 7.84 -10.67
C GLY A 246 9.08 6.41 -10.70
N THR A 247 8.81 5.80 -9.54
CA THR A 247 8.21 4.45 -9.45
C THR A 247 6.83 4.41 -10.10
N VAL A 248 5.94 5.35 -9.78
CA VAL A 248 4.58 5.39 -10.34
C VAL A 248 4.63 5.59 -11.86
N LEU A 249 5.40 6.56 -12.35
CA LEU A 249 5.53 6.79 -13.79
C LEU A 249 6.21 5.62 -14.49
N GLY A 250 7.24 5.03 -13.88
CA GLY A 250 7.94 3.88 -14.41
C GLY A 250 7.01 2.69 -14.61
N SER A 251 6.19 2.38 -13.60
CA SER A 251 5.18 1.34 -13.68
C SER A 251 4.07 1.68 -14.68
N LEU A 252 3.62 2.94 -14.76
CA LEU A 252 2.66 3.37 -15.79
C LEU A 252 3.19 3.13 -17.21
N LEU A 253 4.42 3.57 -17.49
CA LEU A 253 5.03 3.40 -18.82
C LEU A 253 5.28 1.94 -19.15
N PHE A 254 5.61 1.11 -18.15
CA PHE A 254 5.67 -0.34 -18.32
C PHE A 254 4.31 -0.90 -18.75
N SER A 255 3.23 -0.56 -18.04
CA SER A 255 1.87 -1.01 -18.38
C SER A 255 1.44 -0.56 -19.78
N LEU A 256 1.78 0.66 -20.19
CA LEU A 256 1.40 1.19 -21.51
C LEU A 256 2.19 0.61 -22.70
N THR A 257 3.42 0.14 -22.46
CA THR A 257 4.35 -0.24 -23.54
C THR A 257 4.79 -1.71 -23.51
N GLY A 258 4.57 -2.41 -22.40
CA GLY A 258 5.06 -3.77 -22.15
C GLY A 258 6.60 -3.88 -22.06
N ARG A 259 7.32 -2.75 -22.01
CA ARG A 259 8.80 -2.72 -22.01
C ARG A 259 9.32 -2.25 -20.66
N PRO A 260 10.12 -3.06 -19.94
CA PRO A 260 10.71 -2.62 -18.68
C PRO A 260 11.62 -1.43 -18.93
N LEU A 261 11.42 -0.35 -18.19
CA LEU A 261 12.36 0.76 -18.14
C LEU A 261 13.54 0.30 -17.29
N SER A 262 14.71 0.17 -17.92
CA SER A 262 15.93 -0.22 -17.19
C SER A 262 16.24 0.82 -16.09
N GLY A 263 16.04 0.43 -14.83
CA GLY A 263 16.53 1.15 -13.66
C GLY A 263 17.94 0.69 -13.26
N PRO A 264 18.66 1.41 -12.39
CA PRO A 264 19.94 0.96 -11.87
C PRO A 264 19.76 -0.33 -11.04
N THR A 265 20.68 -1.26 -11.22
CA THR A 265 20.92 -2.40 -10.32
C THR A 265 20.96 -1.88 -8.87
N PRO A 266 20.27 -2.50 -7.90
CA PRO A 266 20.33 -2.05 -6.52
C PRO A 266 21.79 -2.03 -6.06
N THR A 267 22.23 -0.88 -5.58
CA THR A 267 23.51 -0.72 -4.89
C THR A 267 23.56 -1.73 -3.76
N SER A 268 24.61 -2.55 -3.79
CA SER A 268 24.98 -3.52 -2.77
C SER A 268 25.09 -2.82 -1.41
N GLY A 269 24.04 -2.90 -0.60
CA GLY A 269 23.99 -2.30 0.73
C GLY A 269 22.93 -2.86 1.68
N ALA A 270 22.15 -3.85 1.25
CA ALA A 270 21.25 -4.62 2.12
C ALA A 270 21.66 -6.09 2.07
N THR A 271 22.63 -6.46 2.90
CA THR A 271 22.94 -7.86 3.21
C THR A 271 21.77 -8.47 3.98
N GLY A 272 20.99 -9.28 3.29
CA GLY A 272 19.88 -10.05 3.85
C GLY A 272 19.36 -11.09 2.86
N ALA A 273 20.19 -12.09 2.58
CA ALA A 273 19.86 -13.40 2.00
C ALA A 273 18.71 -13.47 0.97
N GLN A 274 18.97 -13.07 -0.27
CA GLN A 274 18.28 -13.65 -1.43
C GLN A 274 19.08 -14.86 -1.91
N THR A 275 18.70 -16.06 -1.49
CA THR A 275 19.16 -17.29 -2.13
C THR A 275 18.25 -17.65 -3.29
N ALA A 276 18.90 -17.71 -4.45
CA ALA A 276 18.46 -18.31 -5.69
C ALA A 276 17.66 -19.61 -5.46
N GLY A 277 16.50 -19.72 -6.09
CA GLY A 277 15.60 -20.87 -5.98
C GLY A 277 14.11 -20.55 -6.16
N ALA A 278 13.75 -19.32 -6.51
CA ALA A 278 12.36 -18.98 -6.80
C ALA A 278 11.91 -19.71 -8.07
N ARG A 279 11.11 -20.77 -7.91
CA ARG A 279 10.12 -21.16 -8.93
C ARG A 279 9.38 -19.89 -9.37
N PRO A 280 9.00 -19.74 -10.65
CA PRO A 280 8.13 -18.66 -11.05
C PRO A 280 6.80 -18.86 -10.31
N MET A 281 6.66 -18.21 -9.16
CA MET A 281 5.35 -18.01 -8.56
C MET A 281 4.63 -17.14 -9.56
N LEU A 282 3.61 -17.72 -10.19
CA LEU A 282 2.61 -16.96 -10.93
C LEU A 282 2.06 -15.92 -9.94
N ALA A 283 2.62 -14.71 -10.00
CA ALA A 283 1.93 -13.53 -9.54
C ALA A 283 0.51 -13.62 -10.11
N LEU A 284 -0.48 -13.30 -9.29
CA LEU A 284 -1.86 -13.26 -9.76
C LEU A 284 -1.88 -12.44 -11.07
N PRO A 285 -2.56 -12.93 -12.13
CA PRO A 285 -2.64 -12.16 -13.35
C PRO A 285 -3.17 -10.77 -13.00
N ALA A 286 -2.43 -9.75 -13.44
CA ALA A 286 -2.91 -8.38 -13.43
C ALA A 286 -4.29 -8.39 -14.11
N PRO A 287 -5.31 -7.70 -13.55
CA PRO A 287 -6.60 -7.60 -14.21
C PRO A 287 -6.40 -7.11 -15.66
N VAL A 288 -7.18 -7.66 -16.59
CA VAL A 288 -7.12 -7.28 -18.00
C VAL A 288 -7.35 -5.77 -18.08
N ASP A 289 -6.37 -5.04 -18.64
CA ASP A 289 -6.34 -3.57 -18.72
C ASP A 289 -7.66 -3.03 -19.30
N SER A 290 -8.56 -2.62 -18.41
CA SER A 290 -9.78 -1.85 -18.70
C SER A 290 -9.53 -0.34 -18.62
N ALA A 291 -8.28 0.07 -18.39
CA ALA A 291 -7.92 1.45 -18.15
C ALA A 291 -8.09 2.30 -19.41
N GLY A 292 -8.99 3.28 -19.32
CA GLY A 292 -9.27 4.21 -20.39
C GLY A 292 -8.25 5.36 -20.45
N PRO A 293 -8.33 6.21 -21.49
CA PRO A 293 -7.50 7.41 -21.57
C PRO A 293 -7.70 8.36 -20.37
N GLU A 294 -8.91 8.40 -19.80
CA GLU A 294 -9.22 9.14 -18.57
C GLU A 294 -8.40 8.67 -17.36
N ASP A 295 -8.12 7.38 -17.24
CA ASP A 295 -7.38 6.81 -16.12
C ASP A 295 -5.89 7.20 -16.23
N VAL A 296 -5.35 7.14 -17.45
CA VAL A 296 -4.00 7.63 -17.75
C VAL A 296 -3.91 9.13 -17.46
N ALA A 297 -4.91 9.90 -17.91
CA ALA A 297 -4.99 11.34 -17.67
C ALA A 297 -5.03 11.67 -16.17
N ALA A 298 -5.86 10.98 -15.39
CA ALA A 298 -5.99 11.21 -13.95
C ALA A 298 -4.67 10.92 -13.21
N LEU A 299 -3.96 9.87 -13.57
CA LEU A 299 -2.67 9.53 -12.97
C LEU A 299 -1.57 10.52 -13.35
N VAL A 300 -1.49 10.93 -14.62
CA VAL A 300 -0.53 11.95 -15.07
C VAL A 300 -0.83 13.31 -14.43
N ALA A 301 -2.09 13.71 -14.33
CA ALA A 301 -2.51 14.91 -13.63
C ALA A 301 -2.11 14.88 -12.14
N ALA A 302 -2.32 13.76 -11.46
CA ALA A 302 -1.91 13.59 -10.06
C ALA A 302 -0.39 13.74 -9.89
N LEU A 303 0.42 13.15 -10.77
CA LEU A 303 1.88 13.29 -10.75
C LEU A 303 2.32 14.75 -10.99
N ILE A 304 1.75 15.44 -11.98
CA ILE A 304 2.01 16.87 -12.21
C ILE A 304 1.60 17.71 -10.98
N HIS A 305 0.48 17.37 -10.34
CA HIS A 305 0.02 18.05 -9.13
C HIS A 305 0.98 17.87 -7.95
N VAL A 306 1.70 16.75 -7.84
CA VAL A 306 2.77 16.58 -6.85
C VAL A 306 3.88 17.61 -7.05
N HIS A 307 4.32 17.84 -8.28
CA HIS A 307 5.31 18.90 -8.57
C HIS A 307 4.82 20.26 -8.08
N PHE A 308 3.56 20.57 -8.37
CA PHE A 308 2.95 21.83 -7.97
C PHE A 308 2.91 22.00 -6.43
N LEU A 309 2.48 20.96 -5.70
CA LEU A 309 2.50 20.96 -4.23
C LEU A 309 3.92 21.17 -3.67
N ARG A 310 4.94 20.55 -4.29
CA ARG A 310 6.34 20.75 -3.87
C ARG A 310 6.83 22.17 -4.16
N VAL A 311 6.39 22.81 -5.24
CA VAL A 311 6.70 24.22 -5.54
C VAL A 311 6.07 25.16 -4.51
N LEU A 312 4.85 24.84 -4.04
CA LEU A 312 4.22 25.58 -2.94
C LEU A 312 5.01 25.46 -1.63
N GLU A 313 5.55 24.28 -1.32
CA GLU A 313 6.28 24.00 -0.09
C GLU A 313 7.73 24.53 -0.10
N LEU A 314 8.48 24.31 -1.19
CA LEU A 314 9.91 24.58 -1.29
C LEU A 314 10.27 25.81 -2.13
N GLY A 315 9.30 26.40 -2.84
CA GLY A 315 9.57 27.32 -3.95
C GLY A 315 10.13 26.60 -5.19
N ALA A 316 10.83 27.33 -6.07
CA ALA A 316 11.41 26.79 -7.30
C ALA A 316 12.71 25.95 -7.08
N ARG A 317 13.13 25.74 -5.84
CA ARG A 317 14.41 25.09 -5.52
C ARG A 317 14.29 23.57 -5.55
N LEU A 318 14.55 22.97 -6.70
CA LEU A 318 14.85 21.54 -6.77
C LEU A 318 16.28 21.29 -6.32
N GLY A 319 16.44 20.68 -5.15
CA GLY A 319 17.72 20.06 -4.75
C GLY A 319 17.98 18.75 -5.53
N VAL A 320 17.57 18.66 -6.79
CA VAL A 320 17.80 17.48 -7.61
C VAL A 320 19.21 17.59 -8.15
N ALA A 321 20.11 16.75 -7.64
CA ALA A 321 21.41 16.63 -8.23
C ALA A 321 21.23 16.27 -9.73
N PRO A 322 21.83 17.02 -10.68
CA PRO A 322 21.69 16.84 -12.14
C PRO A 322 22.24 15.50 -12.68
N THR A 323 22.48 14.53 -11.80
CA THR A 323 23.18 13.27 -12.06
C THR A 323 22.37 12.04 -11.71
N SER A 324 21.08 12.15 -11.34
CA SER A 324 20.24 10.95 -11.22
C SER A 324 20.17 10.26 -12.59
N ARG A 325 20.90 9.15 -12.72
CA ARG A 325 20.89 8.30 -13.93
C ARG A 325 19.64 7.43 -14.03
N ASP A 326 18.72 7.56 -13.07
CA ASP A 326 17.52 6.76 -13.03
C ASP A 326 16.48 7.31 -14.01
N ARG A 327 16.22 6.55 -15.08
CA ARG A 327 15.39 6.98 -16.21
C ARG A 327 13.94 7.26 -15.81
N PRO A 328 13.25 6.41 -15.01
CA PRO A 328 11.95 6.73 -14.43
C PRO A 328 11.90 8.06 -13.67
N VAL A 329 12.93 8.38 -12.89
CA VAL A 329 13.03 9.66 -12.16
C VAL A 329 13.16 10.84 -13.13
N GLN A 330 14.02 10.75 -14.14
CA GLN A 330 14.14 11.81 -15.16
C GLN A 330 12.82 12.00 -15.92
N MET A 331 12.13 10.90 -16.24
CA MET A 331 10.83 10.95 -16.90
C MET A 331 9.77 11.61 -16.01
N PHE A 332 9.78 11.34 -14.71
CA PHE A 332 8.85 11.96 -13.77
C PHE A 332 9.09 13.47 -13.70
N LEU A 333 10.36 13.87 -13.56
CA LEU A 333 10.76 15.29 -13.57
C LEU A 333 10.43 16.01 -14.88
N ALA A 334 10.34 15.30 -16.02
CA ALA A 334 9.91 15.87 -17.29
C ALA A 334 8.39 16.10 -17.40
N LEU A 335 7.55 15.50 -16.57
CA LEU A 335 6.09 15.55 -16.75
C LEU A 335 5.52 16.98 -16.84
N PRO A 336 5.92 17.96 -16.02
CA PRO A 336 5.43 19.33 -16.14
C PRO A 336 5.71 19.97 -17.51
N LEU A 337 6.78 19.55 -18.20
CA LEU A 337 7.15 20.06 -19.54
C LEU A 337 6.16 19.60 -20.64
N LEU A 338 5.30 18.62 -20.35
CA LEU A 338 4.27 18.13 -21.27
C LEU A 338 2.97 18.95 -21.20
N LEU A 339 2.82 19.85 -20.22
CA LEU A 339 1.61 20.65 -20.05
C LEU A 339 1.15 21.42 -21.31
N PRO A 340 2.04 21.99 -22.16
CA PRO A 340 1.58 22.63 -23.39
C PRO A 340 0.83 21.68 -24.35
N ALA A 341 1.09 20.37 -24.29
CA ALA A 341 0.43 19.37 -25.13
C ALA A 341 -0.73 18.65 -24.42
N LEU A 342 -0.80 18.71 -23.10
CA LEU A 342 -1.77 17.98 -22.27
C LEU A 342 -2.76 18.88 -21.53
N GLY A 343 -2.51 20.19 -21.50
CA GLY A 343 -3.23 21.16 -20.66
C GLY A 343 -4.72 21.26 -20.96
N ASP A 344 -5.13 21.04 -22.21
CA ASP A 344 -6.54 21.05 -22.60
C ASP A 344 -7.32 19.88 -21.96
N VAL A 345 -6.66 18.73 -21.75
CA VAL A 345 -7.27 17.53 -21.17
C VAL A 345 -7.10 17.50 -19.65
N LEU A 346 -5.89 17.81 -19.15
CA LEU A 346 -5.56 17.70 -17.73
C LEU A 346 -5.96 18.95 -16.92
N GLY A 347 -6.19 20.07 -17.60
CA GLY A 347 -6.26 21.39 -17.00
C GLY A 347 -4.88 21.94 -16.63
N SER A 348 -4.88 23.18 -16.10
CA SER A 348 -3.69 23.84 -15.58
C SER A 348 -3.70 23.83 -14.04
N PRO A 349 -2.56 23.56 -13.37
CA PRO A 349 -2.46 23.64 -11.92
C PRO A 349 -2.68 25.07 -11.38
N LEU A 350 -2.48 26.11 -12.21
CA LEU A 350 -2.71 27.51 -11.86
C LEU A 350 -4.19 27.94 -11.99
N GLY A 351 -5.06 27.07 -12.51
CA GLY A 351 -6.40 27.43 -12.94
C GLY A 351 -6.41 28.17 -14.28
N GLY A 352 -7.56 28.20 -14.97
CA GLY A 352 -7.73 29.00 -16.18
C GLY A 352 -7.65 30.50 -15.90
N ALA A 353 -7.56 31.31 -16.97
CA ALA A 353 -7.23 32.75 -17.01
C ALA A 353 -8.13 33.73 -16.22
N ALA A 354 -8.87 33.29 -15.21
CA ALA A 354 -9.70 34.14 -14.34
C ALA A 354 -9.87 33.57 -12.92
N SER A 355 -8.91 32.80 -12.39
CA SER A 355 -8.88 32.46 -10.96
C SER A 355 -8.48 33.71 -10.14
N LEU A 356 -9.45 34.63 -9.97
CA LEU A 356 -9.37 35.77 -9.07
C LEU A 356 -8.90 35.30 -7.68
N GLY A 357 -7.62 35.51 -7.38
CA GLY A 357 -7.02 35.22 -6.07
C GLY A 357 -5.85 34.24 -6.05
N PHE A 358 -5.39 33.71 -7.19
CA PHE A 358 -4.14 32.95 -7.19
C PHE A 358 -2.93 33.90 -7.21
N ASP A 359 -2.04 33.78 -6.22
CA ASP A 359 -0.94 34.71 -5.99
C ASP A 359 0.04 34.69 -7.19
N ALA A 360 0.27 35.85 -7.81
CA ALA A 360 1.24 36.04 -8.90
C ALA A 360 2.65 35.55 -8.53
N GLN A 361 2.96 35.49 -7.23
CA GLN A 361 4.19 34.88 -6.73
C GLN A 361 4.23 33.36 -6.98
N VAL A 362 3.12 32.65 -6.83
CA VAL A 362 3.05 31.20 -7.08
C VAL A 362 3.18 30.91 -8.58
N GLU A 363 2.49 31.68 -9.42
CA GLU A 363 2.61 31.58 -10.87
C GLU A 363 4.07 31.76 -11.31
N ARG A 364 4.75 32.81 -10.81
CA ARG A 364 6.17 33.02 -11.09
C ARG A 364 7.03 31.83 -10.67
N ARG A 365 6.85 31.31 -9.44
CA ARG A 365 7.60 30.15 -8.94
C ARG A 365 7.37 28.90 -9.79
N TRP A 366 6.14 28.71 -10.29
CA TRP A 366 5.81 27.59 -11.16
C TRP A 366 6.48 27.71 -12.53
N ILE A 367 6.50 28.90 -13.11
CA ILE A 367 7.20 29.17 -14.38
C ILE A 367 8.71 28.97 -14.22
N GLU A 368 9.33 29.58 -13.21
CA GLU A 368 10.77 29.41 -12.91
C GLU A 368 11.14 27.93 -12.71
N TYR A 369 10.26 27.17 -12.07
CA TYR A 369 10.42 25.74 -11.87
C TYR A 369 10.40 24.95 -13.19
N ILE A 370 9.45 25.24 -14.07
CA ILE A 370 9.34 24.61 -15.40
C ILE A 370 10.57 24.95 -16.25
N ASP A 371 10.99 26.22 -16.27
CA ASP A 371 12.17 26.66 -17.02
C ASP A 371 13.43 25.93 -16.54
N HIS A 372 13.61 25.83 -15.22
CA HIS A 372 14.72 25.08 -14.63
C HIS A 372 14.70 23.59 -15.01
N LEU A 373 13.53 22.95 -15.01
CA LEU A 373 13.39 21.57 -15.50
C LEU A 373 13.78 21.44 -16.98
N GLY A 374 13.44 22.43 -17.81
CA GLY A 374 13.78 22.46 -19.23
C GLY A 374 15.28 22.56 -19.51
N GLU A 375 16.03 23.20 -18.60
CA GLU A 375 17.50 23.24 -18.66
C GLU A 375 18.15 21.93 -18.21
N LEU A 376 17.55 21.26 -17.22
CA LEU A 376 18.11 20.06 -16.60
C LEU A 376 17.82 18.76 -17.37
N ILE A 377 16.63 18.63 -17.95
CA ILE A 377 16.16 17.36 -18.50
C ILE A 377 16.51 17.26 -20.00
N PRO A 378 17.15 16.15 -20.46
CA PRO A 378 17.45 15.98 -21.87
C PRO A 378 16.19 16.01 -22.74
N ARG A 379 16.24 16.73 -23.86
CA ARG A 379 15.11 16.85 -24.82
C ARG A 379 14.56 15.50 -25.28
N SER A 380 15.44 14.51 -25.45
CA SER A 380 15.05 13.15 -25.84
C SER A 380 14.14 12.46 -24.82
N VAL A 381 14.23 12.79 -23.53
CA VAL A 381 13.32 12.28 -22.50
C VAL A 381 11.91 12.84 -22.70
N VAL A 382 11.82 14.16 -22.94
CA VAL A 382 10.55 14.87 -23.19
C VAL A 382 9.88 14.36 -24.46
N GLU A 383 10.63 14.23 -25.56
CA GLU A 383 10.13 13.71 -26.84
C GLU A 383 9.58 12.27 -26.71
N ASN A 384 10.29 11.40 -25.98
CA ASN A 384 9.84 10.04 -25.72
C ASN A 384 8.53 10.01 -24.90
N LEU A 385 8.40 10.89 -23.90
CA LEU A 385 7.17 10.98 -23.12
C LEU A 385 6.01 11.53 -23.94
N LEU A 386 6.24 12.55 -24.77
CA LEU A 386 5.22 13.07 -25.68
C LEU A 386 4.72 11.97 -26.62
N ALA A 387 5.63 11.23 -27.25
CA ALA A 387 5.27 10.12 -28.14
C ALA A 387 4.51 8.98 -27.44
N THR A 388 4.74 8.78 -26.14
CA THR A 388 4.14 7.67 -25.37
C THR A 388 2.82 8.06 -24.72
N LEU A 389 2.78 9.20 -24.02
CA LEU A 389 1.64 9.60 -23.18
C LEU A 389 0.58 10.38 -23.95
N VAL A 390 0.95 11.31 -24.84
CA VAL A 390 -0.03 12.17 -25.54
C VAL A 390 -1.03 11.34 -26.33
N PRO A 391 -0.65 10.31 -27.14
CA PRO A 391 -1.62 9.49 -27.85
C PRO A 391 -2.54 8.67 -26.93
N ARG A 392 -2.14 8.44 -25.68
CA ARG A 392 -2.90 7.65 -24.70
C ARG A 392 -3.83 8.52 -23.86
N VAL A 393 -3.56 9.83 -23.77
CA VAL A 393 -4.39 10.80 -23.08
C VAL A 393 -5.36 11.50 -24.04
N VAL A 394 -4.89 11.91 -25.23
CA VAL A 394 -5.64 12.77 -26.17
C VAL A 394 -6.53 12.00 -27.16
N LYS A 395 -6.21 10.74 -27.50
CA LYS A 395 -7.10 9.92 -28.36
C LYS A 395 -8.43 9.49 -27.69
N ALA A 396 -8.81 10.16 -26.59
CA ALA A 396 -10.10 10.02 -25.93
C ALA A 396 -11.27 10.67 -26.70
N GLU A 397 -10.99 11.50 -27.72
CA GLU A 397 -12.00 12.35 -28.39
C GLU A 397 -12.39 11.93 -29.82
N THR A 398 -12.00 10.74 -30.28
CA THR A 398 -12.47 10.15 -31.56
C THR A 398 -13.03 8.77 -31.32
#